data_AF-A0A380SZP6-F1
#
_entry.id   AF-A0A380SZP6-F1
#
_cell.length_a   1.000
_cell.length_b   1.000
_cell.length_c   1.000
_cell.angle_alpha   90.00
_cell.angle_beta   90.00
_cell.angle_gamma   90.00
#
_symmetry.space_group_name_H-M   'P 1'
#
loop_
_entity.id
_entity.type
_entity.pdbx_description
1 polymer ?
#
loop_
_entity_poly.entity_id
_entity_poly.type
_entity_poly.pdbx_seq_one_letter_code
_entity_poly.pdbx_strand_id
1 'polypeptide(L)'
;MITTSETHSTTIAEVENRSGVSWPAIFAGAAGAAALSLILVLLGFGLGFSAVSPWPGDGMSAKSLGISTIVWLALTQIIASGLGGYLAGRLRVKWASVQGDEVYFRDTAHGFLAWAVATLVTATLVVGSVSSIVGGGVQAGAQVAAGAAGGITSAASAAASTTDSDPYGYFVDSLFRGDSTVAVNEDATQGVVTRIMTRSLRSGGQLKAEDRLYLAQLVSQRTNLTPAQAEQRVDEVFAQARQAIDDAKRVARETADAASKVAAVSALWMFIALLCGAFFASLAATYGGRRRDAVMPVDDYINARVR
;
A
#
# COMPACT_ATOMS: atom_id res chain seq x y z
N MET A 1 0.68 26.46 -59.97
CA MET A 1 0.62 25.14 -60.63
C MET A 1 1.54 24.24 -59.84
N ILE A 2 1.03 23.53 -58.81
CA ILE A 2 1.86 22.63 -58.01
C ILE A 2 2.11 21.39 -58.89
N THR A 3 3.38 21.13 -59.21
CA THR A 3 3.75 19.99 -60.04
C THR A 3 3.56 18.69 -59.25
N THR A 4 3.21 17.60 -59.92
CA THR A 4 2.99 16.27 -59.32
C THR A 4 4.17 15.78 -58.48
N SER A 5 5.38 16.28 -58.74
CA SER A 5 6.60 15.98 -57.98
C SER A 5 6.62 16.66 -56.60
N GLU A 6 6.08 17.89 -56.48
CA GLU A 6 5.98 18.61 -55.21
C GLU A 6 4.91 18.03 -54.29
N THR A 7 3.76 17.60 -54.83
CA THR A 7 2.74 16.86 -54.07
C THR A 7 3.25 15.50 -53.61
N HIS A 8 4.01 14.79 -54.45
CA HIS A 8 4.60 13.51 -54.04
C HIS A 8 5.65 13.70 -52.92
N SER A 9 6.49 14.73 -53.02
CA SER A 9 7.52 15.04 -52.02
C SER A 9 6.92 15.48 -50.68
N THR A 10 5.85 16.29 -50.69
CA THR A 10 5.13 16.68 -49.47
C THR A 10 4.39 15.51 -48.81
N THR A 11 3.79 14.62 -49.61
CA THR A 11 3.11 13.42 -49.09
C THR A 11 4.11 12.44 -48.44
N ILE A 12 5.30 12.27 -49.02
CA ILE A 12 6.36 11.43 -48.44
C ILE A 12 6.91 12.04 -47.14
N ALA A 13 7.16 13.37 -47.11
CA ALA A 13 7.61 14.07 -45.91
C ALA A 13 6.57 14.08 -44.77
N GLU A 14 5.27 14.05 -45.08
CA GLU A 14 4.19 13.95 -44.08
C GLU A 14 4.09 12.53 -43.48
N VAL A 15 4.30 11.49 -44.30
CA VAL A 15 4.34 10.09 -43.83
C VAL A 15 5.58 9.83 -42.97
N GLU A 16 6.72 10.45 -43.29
CA GLU A 16 7.97 10.34 -42.51
C GLU A 16 7.88 10.96 -41.11
N ASN A 17 7.01 11.95 -40.90
CA ASN A 17 6.90 12.70 -39.64
C ASN A 17 5.84 12.20 -38.65
N ARG A 18 5.10 11.12 -38.95
CA ARG A 18 4.07 10.60 -38.04
C ARG A 18 4.66 9.62 -37.03
N SER A 19 4.55 9.94 -35.74
CA SER A 19 4.96 9.07 -34.63
C SER A 19 4.33 7.67 -34.75
N GLY A 20 5.15 6.63 -34.53
CA GLY A 20 4.71 5.24 -34.41
C GLY A 20 3.73 5.01 -33.25
N VAL A 21 3.74 5.92 -32.25
CA VAL A 21 2.99 5.88 -31.01
C VAL A 21 1.93 6.98 -30.97
N SER A 22 0.66 6.59 -30.79
CA SER A 22 -0.48 7.48 -30.59
C SER A 22 -0.77 7.65 -29.10
N TRP A 23 -0.13 8.64 -28.48
CA TRP A 23 -0.36 9.00 -27.07
C TRP A 23 -1.82 9.31 -26.73
N PRO A 24 -2.60 10.04 -27.55
CA PRO A 24 -4.01 10.27 -27.26
C PRO A 24 -4.82 8.97 -27.13
N ALA A 25 -4.54 7.98 -27.98
CA ALA A 25 -5.19 6.67 -27.90
C ALA A 25 -4.79 5.89 -26.63
N ILE A 26 -3.51 5.95 -26.27
CA ILE A 26 -2.99 5.35 -25.03
C ILE A 26 -3.67 5.98 -23.80
N PHE A 27 -3.74 7.31 -23.72
CA PHE A 27 -4.39 8.01 -22.61
C PHE A 27 -5.89 7.75 -22.54
N ALA A 28 -6.59 7.73 -23.68
CA ALA A 28 -8.00 7.37 -23.72
C ALA A 28 -8.23 5.93 -23.22
N GLY A 29 -7.40 4.98 -23.64
CA GLY A 29 -7.42 3.61 -23.15
C GLY A 29 -7.13 3.52 -21.65
N ALA A 30 -6.11 4.23 -21.17
CA ALA A 30 -5.75 4.26 -19.76
C ALA A 30 -6.87 4.87 -18.90
N ALA A 31 -7.50 5.95 -19.35
CA ALA A 31 -8.64 6.55 -18.67
C ALA A 31 -9.85 5.60 -18.61
N GLY A 32 -10.14 4.89 -19.71
CA GLY A 32 -11.20 3.88 -19.74
C GLY A 32 -10.91 2.70 -18.80
N ALA A 33 -9.67 2.22 -18.75
CA ALA A 33 -9.25 1.20 -17.80
C ALA A 33 -9.38 1.67 -16.35
N ALA A 34 -8.89 2.88 -16.03
CA ALA A 34 -8.96 3.45 -14.70
C ALA A 34 -10.41 3.64 -14.21
N ALA A 35 -11.28 4.20 -15.06
CA ALA A 35 -12.69 4.41 -14.74
C ALA A 35 -13.42 3.07 -14.47
N LEU A 36 -13.22 2.08 -15.33
CA LEU A 36 -13.85 0.77 -15.13
C LEU A 36 -13.27 0.03 -13.92
N SER A 37 -11.95 0.13 -13.70
CA SER A 37 -11.32 -0.43 -12.49
C SER A 37 -11.92 0.17 -11.23
N LEU A 38 -12.14 1.49 -11.19
CA LEU A 38 -12.77 2.15 -10.04
C LEU A 38 -14.18 1.63 -9.79
N ILE A 39 -15.01 1.51 -10.83
CA ILE A 39 -16.37 0.97 -10.73
C ILE A 39 -16.36 -0.46 -10.18
N LEU A 40 -15.50 -1.33 -10.70
CA LEU A 40 -15.42 -2.73 -10.29
C LEU A 40 -14.85 -2.91 -8.88
N VAL A 41 -13.90 -2.05 -8.47
CA VAL A 41 -13.41 -2.02 -7.10
C VAL A 41 -14.51 -1.59 -6.13
N LEU A 42 -15.26 -0.53 -6.44
CA LEU A 42 -16.41 -0.09 -5.64
C LEU A 42 -17.49 -1.18 -5.52
N LEU A 43 -17.78 -1.88 -6.62
CA LEU A 43 -18.67 -3.04 -6.60
C LEU A 43 -18.14 -4.16 -5.70
N GLY A 44 -16.85 -4.47 -5.80
CA GLY A 44 -16.18 -5.47 -4.96
C GLY A 44 -16.29 -5.14 -3.47
N PHE A 45 -16.15 -3.87 -3.09
CA PHE A 45 -16.39 -3.44 -1.71
C PHE A 45 -17.83 -3.68 -1.27
N GLY A 46 -18.82 -3.33 -2.08
CA GLY A 46 -20.23 -3.57 -1.78
C GLY A 46 -20.52 -5.07 -1.55
N LEU A 47 -20.00 -5.93 -2.42
CA LEU A 47 -20.12 -7.38 -2.29
C LEU A 47 -19.39 -7.92 -1.06
N GLY A 48 -18.19 -7.40 -0.76
CA GLY A 48 -17.39 -7.78 0.39
C GLY A 48 -18.08 -7.44 1.71
N PHE A 49 -18.60 -6.22 1.85
CA PHE A 49 -19.35 -5.79 3.04
C PHE A 49 -20.62 -6.62 3.25
N SER A 50 -21.31 -6.99 2.17
CA SER A 50 -22.49 -7.86 2.27
C SER A 50 -22.16 -9.29 2.74
N ALA A 51 -20.90 -9.73 2.65
CA ALA A 51 -20.49 -11.09 3.01
C ALA A 51 -19.92 -11.20 4.44
N VAL A 52 -19.65 -10.06 5.09
CA VAL A 52 -19.12 -10.00 6.46
C VAL A 52 -20.27 -9.76 7.43
N SER A 53 -20.44 -10.65 8.41
CA SER A 53 -21.40 -10.45 9.51
C SER A 53 -20.69 -9.90 10.74
N PRO A 54 -21.30 -8.96 11.48
CA PRO A 54 -20.79 -8.50 12.77
C PRO A 54 -21.03 -9.51 13.90
N TRP A 55 -21.84 -10.56 13.67
CA TRP A 55 -22.20 -11.54 14.69
C TRP A 55 -21.25 -12.74 14.69
N PRO A 56 -20.76 -13.20 15.87
CA PRO A 56 -19.87 -14.35 15.96
C PRO A 56 -20.50 -15.63 15.39
N GLY A 57 -19.77 -16.31 14.50
CA GLY A 57 -20.20 -17.58 13.90
C GLY A 57 -21.13 -17.44 12.69
N ASP A 58 -21.42 -16.20 12.27
CA ASP A 58 -22.23 -15.92 11.08
C ASP A 58 -21.39 -15.21 10.01
N GLY A 59 -21.80 -15.30 8.74
CA GLY A 59 -21.08 -14.72 7.60
C GLY A 59 -19.89 -15.55 7.07
N MET A 60 -19.17 -14.99 6.09
CA MET A 60 -18.12 -15.71 5.37
C MET A 60 -16.80 -15.74 6.15
N SER A 61 -16.13 -16.90 6.18
CA SER A 61 -14.82 -17.04 6.85
C SER A 61 -13.76 -16.09 6.25
N ALA A 62 -12.83 -15.61 7.10
CA ALA A 62 -11.75 -14.71 6.67
C ALA A 62 -10.90 -15.28 5.52
N LYS A 63 -10.68 -16.61 5.52
CA LYS A 63 -9.96 -17.30 4.44
C LYS A 63 -10.74 -17.23 3.12
N SER A 64 -12.04 -17.48 3.15
CA SER A 64 -12.89 -17.42 1.96
C SER A 64 -13.02 -16.00 1.43
N LEU A 65 -13.14 -15.01 2.31
CA LEU A 65 -13.12 -13.58 1.96
C LEU A 65 -11.80 -13.15 1.31
N GLY A 66 -10.67 -13.63 1.84
CA GLY A 66 -9.36 -13.38 1.25
C GLY A 66 -9.24 -13.94 -0.17
N ILE A 67 -9.67 -15.19 -0.38
CA ILE A 67 -9.66 -15.84 -1.70
C ILE A 67 -10.60 -15.12 -2.68
N SER A 68 -11.83 -14.80 -2.26
CA SER A 68 -12.79 -14.10 -3.12
C SER A 68 -12.28 -12.72 -3.52
N THR A 69 -11.62 -12.01 -2.61
CA THR A 69 -11.00 -10.71 -2.89
C THR A 69 -9.90 -10.83 -3.94
N ILE A 70 -9.01 -11.83 -3.83
CA ILE A 70 -7.94 -12.07 -4.82
C ILE A 70 -8.55 -12.35 -6.20
N VAL A 71 -9.54 -13.24 -6.27
CA VAL A 71 -10.23 -13.59 -7.53
C VAL A 71 -10.92 -12.37 -8.13
N TRP A 72 -11.60 -11.57 -7.31
CA TRP A 72 -12.30 -10.37 -7.75
C TRP A 72 -11.34 -9.30 -8.30
N LEU A 73 -10.20 -9.08 -7.63
CA LEU A 73 -9.19 -8.13 -8.10
C LEU A 73 -8.51 -8.61 -9.39
N ALA A 74 -8.26 -9.90 -9.54
CA ALA A 74 -7.76 -10.47 -10.80
C ALA A 74 -8.78 -10.29 -11.93
N LEU A 75 -10.06 -10.54 -11.68
CA LEU A 75 -11.14 -10.31 -12.64
C LEU A 75 -11.24 -8.83 -13.02
N THR A 76 -11.14 -7.93 -12.04
CA THR A 76 -11.11 -6.48 -12.26
C THR A 76 -9.96 -6.09 -13.18
N GLN A 77 -8.74 -6.58 -12.92
CA GLN A 77 -7.57 -6.33 -13.77
C GLN A 77 -7.80 -6.79 -15.21
N ILE A 78 -8.33 -8.00 -15.41
CA ILE A 78 -8.59 -8.54 -16.74
C ILE A 78 -9.59 -7.69 -17.51
N ILE A 79 -10.75 -7.39 -16.92
CA ILE A 79 -11.84 -6.69 -17.59
C ILE A 79 -11.47 -5.22 -17.86
N ALA A 80 -10.94 -4.52 -16.84
CA ALA A 80 -10.57 -3.12 -16.96
C ALA A 80 -9.43 -2.92 -17.97
N SER A 81 -8.38 -3.73 -17.88
CA SER A 81 -7.24 -3.65 -18.79
C SER A 81 -7.63 -4.06 -20.21
N GLY A 82 -8.48 -5.08 -20.36
CA GLY A 82 -9.04 -5.46 -21.65
C GLY A 82 -9.84 -4.33 -22.32
N LEU A 83 -10.70 -3.63 -21.57
CA LEU A 83 -11.42 -2.46 -22.11
C LEU A 83 -10.45 -1.36 -22.54
N GLY A 84 -9.50 -1.00 -21.68
CA GLY A 84 -8.52 0.05 -22.00
C GLY A 84 -7.66 -0.29 -23.21
N GLY A 85 -7.21 -1.54 -23.30
CA GLY A 85 -6.49 -2.05 -24.46
C GLY A 85 -7.32 -1.97 -25.74
N TYR A 86 -8.57 -2.45 -25.71
CA TYR A 86 -9.49 -2.36 -26.83
C TYR A 86 -9.68 -0.92 -27.32
N LEU A 87 -9.87 0.04 -26.41
CA LEU A 87 -9.99 1.45 -26.73
C LEU A 87 -8.70 2.00 -27.36
N ALA A 88 -7.54 1.70 -26.78
CA ALA A 88 -6.24 2.14 -27.29
C ALA A 88 -5.98 1.63 -28.72
N GLY A 89 -6.27 0.35 -28.97
CA GLY A 89 -6.17 -0.24 -30.31
C GLY A 89 -7.14 0.39 -31.30
N ARG A 90 -8.40 0.61 -30.89
CA ARG A 90 -9.44 1.14 -31.78
C ARG A 90 -9.27 2.63 -32.11
N LEU A 91 -8.72 3.42 -31.19
CA LEU A 91 -8.54 4.88 -31.35
C LEU A 91 -7.20 5.26 -31.97
N ARG A 92 -6.24 4.33 -32.08
CA ARG A 92 -4.97 4.57 -32.78
C ARG A 92 -5.22 4.85 -34.27
N VAL A 93 -4.44 5.73 -34.89
CA VAL A 93 -4.53 6.05 -36.33
C VAL A 93 -4.16 4.84 -37.20
N LYS A 94 -4.94 4.57 -38.26
CA LYS A 94 -4.67 3.53 -39.27
C LYS A 94 -3.54 3.95 -40.20
N TRP A 95 -2.62 3.02 -40.49
CA TRP A 95 -1.52 3.22 -41.43
C TRP A 95 -1.73 2.29 -42.64
N ALA A 96 -2.11 2.86 -43.78
CA ALA A 96 -2.53 2.08 -44.96
C ALA A 96 -1.36 1.42 -45.72
N SER A 97 -0.12 1.87 -45.50
CA SER A 97 1.08 1.45 -46.26
C SER A 97 2.01 0.50 -45.49
N VAL A 98 1.59 -0.05 -44.35
CA VAL A 98 2.44 -0.85 -43.46
C VAL A 98 2.04 -2.34 -43.49
N GLN A 99 3.04 -3.23 -43.38
CA GLN A 99 2.86 -4.68 -43.35
C GLN A 99 2.05 -5.13 -42.12
N GLY A 100 1.30 -6.23 -42.25
CA GLY A 100 0.37 -6.71 -41.21
C GLY A 100 1.03 -7.02 -39.85
N ASP A 101 2.25 -7.54 -39.84
CA ASP A 101 2.98 -7.88 -38.61
C ASP A 101 3.31 -6.63 -37.77
N GLU A 102 3.70 -5.55 -38.44
CA GLU A 102 3.99 -4.26 -37.78
C GLU A 102 2.71 -3.61 -37.24
N VAL A 103 1.56 -3.78 -37.92
CA VAL A 103 0.25 -3.33 -37.39
C VAL A 103 -0.09 -4.08 -36.11
N TYR A 104 0.12 -5.40 -36.09
CA TYR A 104 -0.11 -6.26 -34.92
C TYR A 104 0.78 -5.88 -33.72
N PHE A 105 2.08 -5.71 -33.96
CA PHE A 105 3.02 -5.27 -32.92
C PHE A 105 2.60 -3.91 -32.34
N ARG A 106 2.26 -2.94 -33.19
CA ARG A 106 1.85 -1.62 -32.72
C ARG A 106 0.54 -1.66 -31.95
N ASP A 107 -0.45 -2.44 -32.39
CA ASP A 107 -1.72 -2.55 -31.65
C ASP A 107 -1.51 -3.21 -30.28
N THR A 108 -0.73 -4.29 -30.19
CA THR A 108 -0.37 -4.90 -28.88
C THR A 108 0.38 -3.92 -27.98
N ALA A 109 1.35 -3.18 -28.52
CA ALA A 109 2.12 -2.18 -27.78
C ALA A 109 1.25 -1.05 -27.24
N HIS A 110 0.25 -0.57 -27.99
CA HIS A 110 -0.66 0.49 -27.51
C HIS A 110 -1.55 -0.02 -26.36
N GLY A 111 -2.00 -1.27 -26.41
CA GLY A 111 -2.71 -1.90 -25.31
C GLY A 111 -1.85 -2.01 -24.05
N PHE A 112 -0.63 -2.51 -24.20
CA PHE A 112 0.34 -2.61 -23.11
C PHE A 112 0.65 -1.23 -22.49
N LEU A 113 0.89 -0.21 -23.32
CA LEU A 113 1.19 1.15 -22.85
C LEU A 113 -0.02 1.78 -22.14
N ALA A 114 -1.25 1.53 -22.61
CA ALA A 114 -2.46 2.00 -21.93
C ALA A 114 -2.59 1.38 -20.53
N TRP A 115 -2.34 0.07 -20.42
CA TRP A 115 -2.28 -0.61 -19.13
C TRP A 115 -1.16 -0.06 -18.22
N ALA A 116 0.03 0.19 -18.78
CA ALA A 116 1.17 0.70 -18.02
C ALA A 116 0.88 2.11 -17.46
N VAL A 117 0.33 3.01 -18.28
CA VAL A 117 -0.06 4.36 -17.85
C VAL A 117 -1.13 4.29 -16.75
N ALA A 118 -2.19 3.50 -16.94
CA ALA A 118 -3.23 3.33 -15.93
C ALA A 118 -2.64 2.81 -14.60
N THR A 119 -1.80 1.77 -14.68
CA THR A 119 -1.15 1.16 -13.50
C THR A 119 -0.24 2.14 -12.76
N LEU A 120 0.57 2.92 -13.49
CA LEU A 120 1.46 3.93 -12.89
C LEU A 120 0.67 5.04 -12.21
N VAL A 121 -0.41 5.53 -12.84
CA VAL A 121 -1.30 6.52 -12.22
C VAL A 121 -1.90 5.97 -10.93
N THR A 122 -2.45 4.75 -10.96
CA THR A 122 -2.97 4.10 -9.75
C THR A 122 -1.88 3.96 -8.67
N ALA A 123 -0.66 3.53 -9.03
CA ALA A 123 0.44 3.40 -8.09
C ALA A 123 0.81 4.76 -7.46
N THR A 124 0.87 5.84 -8.24
CA THR A 124 1.15 7.19 -7.71
C THR A 124 0.05 7.69 -6.77
N LEU A 125 -1.21 7.41 -7.05
CA LEU A 125 -2.33 7.77 -6.17
C LEU A 125 -2.31 6.98 -4.86
N VAL A 126 -1.98 5.68 -4.93
CA VAL A 126 -1.86 4.82 -3.74
C VAL A 126 -0.67 5.23 -2.88
N VAL A 127 0.51 5.51 -3.47
CA VAL A 127 1.69 5.98 -2.72
C VAL A 127 1.47 7.39 -2.16
N GLY A 128 0.85 8.29 -2.94
CA GLY A 128 0.58 9.66 -2.53
C GLY A 128 -0.40 9.78 -1.36
N SER A 129 -1.39 8.89 -1.30
CA SER A 129 -2.38 8.86 -0.20
C SER A 129 -1.81 8.38 1.15
N VAL A 130 -0.65 7.71 1.15
CA VAL A 130 0.05 7.30 2.39
C VAL A 130 0.79 8.49 3.05
N SER A 131 1.20 9.49 2.26
CA SER A 131 2.04 10.60 2.76
C SER A 131 1.27 11.63 3.60
N SER A 132 -0.07 11.69 3.50
CA SER A 132 -0.91 12.59 4.31
C SER A 132 -1.16 12.11 5.75
N ILE A 133 -0.71 10.90 6.11
CA ILE A 133 -0.96 10.28 7.43
C ILE A 133 0.14 10.62 8.45
N VAL A 134 1.31 11.10 8.01
CA VAL A 134 2.46 11.41 8.88
C VAL A 134 2.26 12.70 9.70
N GLY A 135 1.25 13.51 9.38
CA GLY A 135 0.93 14.77 10.06
C GLY A 135 -0.23 14.69 11.07
N GLY A 136 -0.14 13.83 12.08
CA GLY A 136 -0.81 14.04 13.39
C GLY A 136 -2.33 14.30 13.46
N GLY A 137 -3.13 13.97 12.45
CA GLY A 137 -4.59 14.11 12.47
C GLY A 137 -5.31 12.76 12.49
N VAL A 138 -6.15 12.51 13.49
CA VAL A 138 -7.06 11.35 13.50
C VAL A 138 -8.02 11.50 12.32
N GLN A 139 -7.76 10.79 11.22
CA GLN A 139 -8.64 10.78 10.06
C GLN A 139 -9.03 9.34 9.73
N ALA A 140 -10.14 8.92 10.33
CA ALA A 140 -10.83 7.64 10.08
C ALA A 140 -11.34 7.48 8.62
N GLY A 141 -11.01 8.39 7.71
CA GLY A 141 -11.41 8.39 6.30
C GLY A 141 -10.32 8.02 5.28
N ALA A 142 -9.04 7.93 5.67
CA ALA A 142 -7.92 7.70 4.74
C ALA A 142 -7.59 6.22 4.49
N GLN A 143 -8.22 5.29 5.22
CA GLN A 143 -7.96 3.84 5.09
C GLN A 143 -8.65 3.18 3.88
N VAL A 144 -9.49 3.93 3.15
CA VAL A 144 -10.46 3.34 2.20
C VAL A 144 -9.84 3.09 0.81
N ALA A 145 -8.69 3.67 0.48
CA ALA A 145 -8.07 3.52 -0.85
C ALA A 145 -7.15 2.29 -0.99
N ALA A 146 -6.85 1.58 0.09
CA ALA A 146 -5.78 0.58 0.12
C ALA A 146 -6.26 -0.76 0.69
N GLY A 147 -6.92 -1.57 -0.14
CA GLY A 147 -7.07 -3.00 0.15
C GLY A 147 -5.70 -3.63 0.44
N ALA A 148 -5.65 -4.59 1.38
CA ALA A 148 -4.47 -5.31 1.90
C ALA A 148 -3.30 -4.46 2.48
N ALA A 149 -2.99 -3.28 1.93
CA ALA A 149 -1.89 -2.43 2.36
C ALA A 149 -2.24 -1.58 3.60
N GLY A 150 -3.52 -1.24 3.84
CA GLY A 150 -3.93 -0.47 5.02
C GLY A 150 -3.67 -1.15 6.38
N GLY A 151 -3.65 -2.49 6.40
CA GLY A 151 -3.35 -3.26 7.61
C GLY A 151 -1.87 -3.26 8.00
N ILE A 152 -0.97 -3.16 7.02
CA ILE A 152 0.49 -3.17 7.23
C ILE A 152 0.96 -1.81 7.77
N THR A 153 0.39 -0.72 7.26
CA THR A 153 0.80 0.65 7.63
C THR A 153 0.39 1.01 9.06
N SER A 154 -0.78 0.54 9.52
CA SER A 154 -1.30 0.83 10.86
C SER A 154 -0.47 0.19 11.99
N ALA A 155 0.08 -1.01 11.73
CA ALA A 155 0.97 -1.70 12.66
C ALA A 155 2.38 -1.06 12.72
N ALA A 156 2.88 -0.56 11.58
CA ALA A 156 4.17 0.13 11.51
C ALA A 156 4.13 1.52 12.18
N SER A 157 3.02 2.26 12.06
CA SER A 157 2.87 3.58 12.69
C SER A 157 2.72 3.51 14.22
N ALA A 158 2.10 2.45 14.73
CA ALA A 158 1.96 2.23 16.17
C ALA A 158 3.30 1.89 16.88
N ALA A 159 4.26 1.31 16.14
CA ALA A 159 5.59 0.99 16.65
C ALA A 159 6.56 2.19 16.62
N ALA A 160 6.32 3.18 15.74
CA ALA A 160 7.20 4.33 15.56
C ALA A 160 6.96 5.46 16.57
N SER A 161 5.79 5.52 17.22
CA SER A 161 5.38 6.64 18.08
C SER A 161 5.94 6.60 19.52
N THR A 162 6.72 5.59 19.89
CA THR A 162 7.14 5.38 21.30
C THR A 162 8.62 5.66 21.58
N THR A 163 9.36 6.25 20.64
CA THR A 163 10.81 6.43 20.78
C THR A 163 11.18 7.91 20.76
N ASP A 164 11.03 8.60 21.88
CA ASP A 164 12.12 9.42 22.41
C ASP A 164 11.83 9.87 23.85
N SER A 165 12.63 9.41 24.81
CA SER A 165 12.68 10.03 26.14
C SER A 165 14.09 9.93 26.70
N ASP A 166 14.85 11.00 26.44
CA ASP A 166 16.07 11.46 27.10
C ASP A 166 16.97 10.38 27.75
N PRO A 167 17.97 9.85 27.02
CA PRO A 167 18.87 8.79 27.50
C PRO A 167 19.79 9.24 28.66
N TYR A 168 19.97 10.54 28.88
CA TYR A 168 20.89 11.07 29.90
C TYR A 168 20.23 11.27 31.27
N GLY A 169 18.91 11.42 31.32
CA GLY A 169 18.19 11.72 32.55
C GLY A 169 18.41 10.72 33.70
N TYR A 170 18.71 9.44 33.41
CA TYR A 170 19.01 8.46 34.47
C TYR A 170 20.33 8.76 35.17
N PHE A 171 21.34 9.18 34.40
CA PHE A 171 22.65 9.51 34.95
C PHE A 171 22.57 10.80 35.75
N VAL A 172 21.80 11.78 35.27
CA VAL A 172 21.50 13.01 36.02
C VAL A 172 20.80 12.67 37.34
N ASP A 173 19.74 11.84 37.32
CA ASP A 173 19.06 11.42 38.55
C ASP A 173 20.00 10.67 39.51
N SER A 174 20.90 9.83 38.98
CA SER A 174 21.86 9.08 39.82
C SER A 174 22.85 9.95 40.58
N LEU A 175 23.17 11.15 40.07
CA LEU A 175 24.04 12.11 40.75
C LEU A 175 23.39 12.71 42.01
N PHE A 176 22.06 12.75 42.06
CA PHE A 176 21.29 13.35 43.15
C PHE A 176 20.66 12.31 44.09
N ARG A 177 20.90 11.00 43.90
CA ARG A 177 20.43 9.95 44.82
C ARG A 177 21.30 9.97 46.08
N GLY A 178 20.72 10.42 47.19
CA GLY A 178 21.34 10.42 48.52
C GLY A 178 20.30 10.38 49.63
N ASP A 179 20.73 10.21 50.88
CA ASP A 179 19.90 10.00 52.09
C ASP A 179 19.11 11.24 52.54
N SER A 180 18.92 12.20 51.64
CA SER A 180 18.32 13.50 51.93
C SER A 180 16.80 13.38 52.05
N THR A 181 16.29 13.69 53.25
CA THR A 181 14.86 13.74 53.60
C THR A 181 14.14 15.00 53.09
N VAL A 182 14.74 15.72 52.14
CA VAL A 182 14.14 16.92 51.54
C VAL A 182 12.91 16.48 50.76
N ALA A 183 11.76 17.09 51.03
CA ALA A 183 10.48 16.78 50.38
C ALA A 183 10.60 16.91 48.86
N VAL A 184 10.90 15.81 48.18
CA VAL A 184 10.92 15.73 46.73
C VAL A 184 9.47 15.73 46.25
N ASN A 185 9.16 16.52 45.22
CA ASN A 185 7.84 16.49 44.59
C ASN A 185 7.50 15.04 44.17
N GLU A 186 6.25 14.63 44.41
CA GLU A 186 5.66 13.35 44.02
C GLU A 186 5.92 13.06 42.54
N ASP A 187 5.74 14.07 41.68
CA ASP A 187 5.93 13.98 40.23
C ASP A 187 7.40 13.71 39.85
N ALA A 188 8.34 14.36 40.53
CA ALA A 188 9.77 14.14 40.30
C ALA A 188 10.18 12.73 40.72
N THR A 189 9.62 12.24 41.84
CA THR A 189 9.85 10.89 42.34
C THR A 189 9.30 9.83 41.38
N GLN A 190 8.06 9.98 40.91
CA GLN A 190 7.47 9.08 39.92
C GLN A 190 8.24 9.09 38.60
N GLY A 191 8.77 10.25 38.20
CA GLY A 191 9.65 10.38 37.03
C GLY A 191 10.93 9.54 37.17
N VAL A 192 11.62 9.62 38.31
CA VAL A 192 12.84 8.83 38.59
C VAL A 192 12.53 7.33 38.57
N VAL A 193 11.47 6.90 39.26
CA VAL A 193 11.04 5.49 39.32
C VAL A 193 10.75 4.96 37.91
N THR A 194 9.98 5.72 37.12
CA THR A 194 9.63 5.35 35.73
C THR A 194 10.88 5.20 34.88
N ARG A 195 11.86 6.10 35.03
CA ARG A 195 13.11 6.07 34.25
C ARG A 195 13.99 4.88 34.62
N ILE A 196 14.15 4.59 35.92
CA ILE A 196 14.90 3.42 36.42
C ILE A 196 14.27 2.13 35.88
N MET A 197 12.95 2.02 36.00
CA MET A 197 12.18 0.87 35.53
C MET A 197 12.36 0.67 34.02
N THR A 198 12.13 1.73 33.24
CA THR A 198 12.22 1.70 31.77
C THR A 198 13.63 1.34 31.30
N ARG A 199 14.67 1.93 31.93
CA ARG A 199 16.07 1.59 31.62
C ARG A 199 16.38 0.13 31.95
N SER A 200 15.97 -0.36 33.12
CA SER A 200 16.25 -1.73 33.57
C SER A 200 15.57 -2.77 32.67
N LEU A 201 14.35 -2.48 32.21
CA LEU A 201 13.60 -3.30 31.26
C LEU A 201 14.21 -3.30 29.85
N ARG A 202 14.82 -2.18 29.43
CA ARG A 202 15.54 -2.07 28.14
C ARG A 202 16.94 -2.70 28.17
N SER A 203 17.63 -2.66 29.30
CA SER A 203 19.04 -3.08 29.47
C SER A 203 19.21 -4.51 29.99
N GLY A 204 18.37 -5.43 29.53
CA GLY A 204 18.50 -6.87 29.83
C GLY A 204 17.51 -7.42 30.85
N GLY A 205 16.53 -6.63 31.30
CA GLY A 205 15.43 -7.11 32.15
C GLY A 205 15.86 -7.49 33.56
N GLN A 206 16.93 -6.87 34.05
CA GLN A 206 17.44 -7.06 35.41
C GLN A 206 17.50 -5.70 36.11
N LEU A 207 16.98 -5.66 37.33
CA LEU A 207 17.09 -4.48 38.19
C LEU A 207 18.45 -4.54 38.89
N LYS A 208 19.27 -3.50 38.76
CA LYS A 208 20.54 -3.45 39.46
C LYS A 208 20.31 -3.43 40.98
N ALA A 209 21.24 -4.00 41.74
CA ALA A 209 21.16 -4.02 43.21
C ALA A 209 21.04 -2.61 43.81
N GLU A 210 21.77 -1.62 43.26
CA GLU A 210 21.70 -0.21 43.67
C GLU A 210 20.31 0.40 43.44
N ASP A 211 19.71 0.14 42.27
CA ASP A 211 18.39 0.62 41.89
C ASP A 211 17.29 -0.05 42.73
N ARG A 212 17.45 -1.34 43.02
CA ARG A 212 16.55 -2.12 43.87
C ARG A 212 16.51 -1.59 45.30
N LEU A 213 17.67 -1.37 45.92
CA LEU A 213 17.76 -0.86 47.29
C LEU A 213 17.15 0.54 47.40
N TYR A 214 17.42 1.41 46.43
CA TYR A 214 16.83 2.75 46.37
C TYR A 214 15.29 2.71 46.26
N LEU A 215 14.75 1.89 45.35
CA LEU A 215 13.31 1.71 45.21
C LEU A 215 12.68 1.11 46.48
N ALA A 216 13.35 0.16 47.14
CA ALA A 216 12.88 -0.42 48.38
C ALA A 216 12.83 0.61 49.52
N GLN A 217 13.83 1.47 49.65
CA GLN A 217 13.85 2.56 50.64
C GLN A 217 12.69 3.54 50.41
N LEU A 218 12.41 3.88 49.15
CA LEU A 218 11.28 4.74 48.79
C LEU A 218 9.93 4.09 49.12
N VAL A 219 9.78 2.79 48.83
CA VAL A 219 8.58 2.02 49.16
C VAL A 219 8.39 1.92 50.68
N SER A 220 9.45 1.63 51.45
CA SER A 220 9.36 1.51 52.91
C SER A 220 8.93 2.81 53.58
N GLN A 221 9.44 3.95 53.11
CA GLN A 221 9.08 5.28 53.62
C GLN A 221 7.60 5.62 53.46
N ARG A 222 6.92 5.03 52.45
CA ARG A 222 5.54 5.38 52.10
C ARG A 222 4.49 4.33 52.48
N THR A 223 4.91 3.10 52.72
CA THR A 223 3.99 1.96 52.91
C THR A 223 4.07 1.33 54.30
N ASN A 224 4.91 1.86 55.20
CA ASN A 224 5.22 1.26 56.52
C ASN A 224 5.69 -0.20 56.44
N LEU A 225 6.23 -0.63 55.30
CA LEU A 225 6.81 -1.96 55.12
C LEU A 225 8.21 -2.01 55.71
N THR A 226 8.59 -3.18 56.23
CA THR A 226 10.00 -3.45 56.58
C THR A 226 10.88 -3.44 55.32
N PRO A 227 12.19 -3.16 55.44
CA PRO A 227 13.10 -3.14 54.29
C PRO A 227 13.04 -4.44 53.46
N ALA A 228 12.99 -5.60 54.11
CA ALA A 228 12.87 -6.89 53.44
C ALA A 228 11.56 -7.05 52.65
N GLN A 229 10.43 -6.60 53.21
CA GLN A 229 9.13 -6.63 52.52
C GLN A 229 9.06 -5.63 51.36
N ALA A 230 9.70 -4.47 51.52
CA ALA A 230 9.77 -3.46 50.46
C ALA A 230 10.59 -3.95 49.26
N GLU A 231 11.73 -4.60 49.49
CA GLU A 231 12.50 -5.25 48.43
C GLU A 231 11.72 -6.33 47.70
N GLN A 232 11.04 -7.20 48.44
CA GLN A 232 10.22 -8.27 47.85
C GLN A 232 9.11 -7.69 46.95
N ARG A 233 8.49 -6.58 47.37
CA ARG A 233 7.47 -5.89 46.58
C ARG A 233 8.04 -5.27 45.31
N VAL A 234 9.23 -4.69 45.37
CA VAL A 234 9.93 -4.15 44.19
C VAL A 234 10.24 -5.27 43.19
N ASP A 235 10.75 -6.40 43.66
CA ASP A 235 11.04 -7.57 42.81
C ASP A 235 9.77 -8.09 42.13
N GLU A 236 8.67 -8.22 42.88
CA GLU A 236 7.39 -8.71 42.36
C GLU A 236 6.83 -7.79 41.28
N VAL A 237 6.76 -6.48 41.55
CA VAL A 237 6.28 -5.49 40.57
C VAL A 237 7.21 -5.44 39.35
N PHE A 238 8.52 -5.59 39.55
CA PHE A 238 9.49 -5.67 38.46
C PHE A 238 9.27 -6.91 37.58
N ALA A 239 9.05 -8.07 38.21
CA ALA A 239 8.75 -9.31 37.50
C ALA A 239 7.44 -9.21 36.70
N GLN A 240 6.38 -8.65 37.29
CA GLN A 240 5.09 -8.43 36.61
C GLN A 240 5.24 -7.49 35.41
N ALA A 241 5.95 -6.36 35.58
CA ALA A 241 6.19 -5.42 34.49
C ALA A 241 7.01 -6.04 33.36
N ARG A 242 8.02 -6.85 33.69
CA ARG A 242 8.81 -7.59 32.71
C ARG A 242 7.96 -8.57 31.93
N GLN A 243 7.14 -9.35 32.62
CA GLN A 243 6.23 -10.31 31.99
C GLN A 243 5.26 -9.61 31.03
N ALA A 244 4.63 -8.50 31.46
CA ALA A 244 3.72 -7.74 30.62
C ALA A 244 4.39 -7.21 29.33
N ILE A 245 5.65 -6.77 29.43
CA ILE A 245 6.41 -6.31 28.26
C ILE A 245 6.80 -7.46 27.35
N ASP A 246 7.21 -8.60 27.89
CA ASP A 246 7.57 -9.77 27.08
C ASP A 246 6.34 -10.37 26.38
N ASP A 247 5.18 -10.38 27.05
CA ASP A 247 3.89 -10.73 26.44
C ASP A 247 3.50 -9.74 25.34
N ALA A 248 3.62 -8.43 25.59
CA ALA A 248 3.35 -7.40 24.58
C ALA A 248 4.30 -7.52 23.37
N LYS A 249 5.59 -7.76 23.59
CA LYS A 249 6.57 -8.02 22.52
C LYS A 249 6.22 -9.27 21.71
N ARG A 250 5.78 -10.34 22.37
CA ARG A 250 5.35 -11.58 21.68
C ARG A 250 4.14 -11.29 20.80
N VAL A 251 3.09 -10.66 21.33
CA VAL A 251 1.89 -10.29 20.57
C VAL A 251 2.23 -9.36 19.41
N ALA A 252 3.12 -8.39 19.63
CA ALA A 252 3.58 -7.48 18.58
C ALA A 252 4.33 -8.22 17.47
N ARG A 253 5.22 -9.17 17.81
CA ARG A 253 5.94 -10.01 16.84
C ARG A 253 4.98 -10.91 16.07
N GLU A 254 4.08 -11.61 16.75
CA GLU A 254 3.08 -12.48 16.11
C GLU A 254 2.18 -11.69 15.15
N THR A 255 1.75 -10.50 15.55
CA THR A 255 0.96 -9.59 14.70
C THR A 255 1.77 -9.13 13.49
N ALA A 256 3.04 -8.76 13.68
CA ALA A 256 3.93 -8.34 12.60
C ALA A 256 4.23 -9.50 11.61
N ASP A 257 4.44 -10.71 12.11
CA ASP A 257 4.69 -11.91 11.30
C ASP A 257 3.45 -12.29 10.49
N ALA A 258 2.26 -12.25 11.12
CA ALA A 258 0.99 -12.48 10.44
C ALA A 258 0.74 -11.45 9.34
N ALA A 259 0.95 -10.16 9.64
CA ALA A 259 0.84 -9.08 8.66
C ALA A 259 1.82 -9.27 7.50
N SER A 260 3.08 -9.63 7.79
CA SER A 260 4.12 -9.87 6.78
C SER A 260 3.77 -11.03 5.86
N LYS A 261 3.22 -12.13 6.41
CA LYS A 261 2.79 -13.28 5.62
C LYS A 261 1.62 -12.94 4.68
N VAL A 262 0.63 -12.19 5.19
CA VAL A 262 -0.49 -11.71 4.37
C VAL A 262 0.03 -10.78 3.27
N ALA A 263 0.91 -9.83 3.61
CA ALA A 263 1.54 -8.91 2.66
C ALA A 263 2.24 -9.66 1.52
N ALA A 264 3.07 -10.65 1.84
CA ALA A 264 3.81 -11.43 0.86
C ALA A 264 2.88 -12.19 -0.10
N VAL A 265 1.84 -12.85 0.42
CA VAL A 265 0.86 -13.57 -0.40
C VAL A 265 0.06 -12.59 -1.27
N SER A 266 -0.39 -11.47 -0.71
CA SER A 266 -1.11 -10.44 -1.45
C SER A 266 -0.24 -9.83 -2.56
N ALA A 267 1.04 -9.57 -2.31
CA ALA A 267 1.98 -9.04 -3.31
C ALA A 267 2.17 -10.02 -4.48
N LEU A 268 2.31 -11.32 -4.19
CA LEU A 268 2.44 -12.34 -5.23
C LEU A 268 1.18 -12.44 -6.11
N TRP A 269 0.00 -12.41 -5.50
CA TRP A 269 -1.24 -12.41 -6.26
C TRP A 269 -1.48 -11.13 -7.05
N MET A 270 -1.09 -9.98 -6.51
CA MET A 270 -1.16 -8.71 -7.23
C MET A 270 -0.22 -8.71 -8.43
N PHE A 271 1.00 -9.25 -8.28
CA PHE A 271 1.92 -9.46 -9.39
C PHE A 271 1.28 -10.31 -10.50
N ILE A 272 0.67 -11.44 -10.16
CA ILE A 272 -0.02 -12.30 -11.13
C ILE A 272 -1.18 -11.55 -11.80
N ALA A 273 -2.00 -10.83 -11.03
CA ALA A 273 -3.13 -10.06 -11.56
C ALA A 273 -2.69 -8.95 -12.53
N LEU A 274 -1.58 -8.27 -12.23
CA LEU A 274 -0.99 -7.25 -13.10
C LEU A 274 -0.46 -7.85 -14.42
N LEU A 275 0.20 -9.01 -14.36
CA LEU A 275 0.61 -9.73 -15.58
C LEU A 275 -0.58 -10.11 -16.45
N CYS A 276 -1.66 -10.60 -15.84
CA CYS A 276 -2.91 -10.87 -16.55
C CYS A 276 -3.48 -9.59 -17.18
N GLY A 277 -3.52 -8.48 -16.44
CA GLY A 277 -3.95 -7.18 -16.97
C GLY A 277 -3.16 -6.74 -18.20
N ALA A 278 -1.83 -6.77 -18.13
CA ALA A 278 -0.94 -6.43 -19.24
C ALA A 278 -1.20 -7.31 -20.47
N PHE A 279 -1.35 -8.63 -20.26
CA PHE A 279 -1.63 -9.58 -21.33
C PHE A 279 -2.98 -9.29 -22.00
N PHE A 280 -4.06 -9.13 -21.22
CA PHE A 280 -5.39 -8.91 -21.76
C PHE A 280 -5.55 -7.53 -22.41
N ALA A 281 -4.87 -6.49 -21.91
CA ALA A 281 -4.83 -5.20 -22.59
C ALA A 281 -4.18 -5.32 -23.98
N SER A 282 -3.03 -6.00 -24.04
CA SER A 282 -2.31 -6.22 -25.30
C SER A 282 -3.17 -7.02 -26.29
N LEU A 283 -3.80 -8.11 -25.84
CA LEU A 283 -4.66 -8.94 -26.66
C LEU A 283 -5.89 -8.18 -27.16
N ALA A 284 -6.60 -7.47 -26.27
CA ALA A 284 -7.81 -6.74 -26.62
C ALA A 284 -7.53 -5.56 -27.57
N ALA A 285 -6.35 -4.96 -27.49
CA ALA A 285 -5.94 -3.92 -28.42
C ALA A 285 -5.83 -4.43 -29.86
N THR A 286 -5.38 -5.66 -30.08
CA THR A 286 -5.40 -6.27 -31.44
C THR A 286 -6.82 -6.43 -31.97
N TYR A 287 -7.80 -6.67 -31.11
CA TYR A 287 -9.19 -6.76 -31.51
C TYR A 287 -9.77 -5.38 -31.84
N GLY A 288 -9.45 -4.38 -31.02
CA GLY A 288 -9.80 -2.98 -31.28
C GLY A 288 -9.23 -2.46 -32.60
N GLY A 289 -7.94 -2.73 -32.85
CA GLY A 289 -7.22 -2.35 -34.06
C GLY A 289 -7.80 -3.02 -35.31
N ARG A 290 -8.07 -4.33 -35.28
CA ARG A 290 -8.74 -5.03 -36.39
C ARG A 290 -10.11 -4.42 -36.74
N ARG A 291 -10.91 -4.03 -35.75
CA ARG A 291 -12.21 -3.38 -36.00
C ARG A 291 -12.07 -1.96 -36.55
N ARG A 292 -11.03 -1.22 -36.16
CA ARG A 292 -10.67 0.06 -36.80
C ARG A 292 -10.32 -0.18 -38.27
N ASP A 293 -9.51 -1.19 -38.56
CA ASP A 293 -8.97 -1.40 -39.90
C ASP A 293 -10.00 -1.94 -40.91
N ALA A 294 -11.04 -2.64 -40.42
CA ALA A 294 -12.18 -3.11 -41.21
C ALA A 294 -13.08 -1.99 -41.76
N VAL A 295 -12.99 -0.76 -41.24
CA VAL A 295 -13.74 0.38 -41.78
C VAL A 295 -13.05 0.87 -43.06
N MET A 296 -13.67 0.61 -44.21
CA MET A 296 -13.23 1.12 -45.51
C MET A 296 -13.68 2.59 -45.67
N PRO A 297 -12.81 3.50 -46.12
CA PRO A 297 -13.23 4.83 -46.56
C PRO A 297 -14.28 4.73 -47.66
N VAL A 298 -15.25 5.64 -47.69
CA VAL A 298 -16.36 5.65 -48.67
C VAL A 298 -15.83 5.67 -50.11
N ASP A 299 -14.71 6.33 -50.35
CA ASP A 299 -14.08 6.43 -51.68
C ASP A 299 -13.56 5.08 -52.19
N ASP A 300 -12.99 4.25 -51.31
CA ASP A 300 -12.54 2.89 -51.67
C ASP A 300 -13.72 1.95 -51.91
N TYR A 301 -14.82 2.12 -51.18
CA TYR A 301 -16.05 1.35 -51.39
C TYR A 301 -16.70 1.66 -52.75
N ILE A 302 -16.71 2.93 -53.16
CA ILE A 302 -17.21 3.35 -54.47
C ILE A 302 -16.30 2.80 -55.57
N ASN A 303 -14.99 2.94 -55.46
CA ASN A 303 -14.04 2.45 -56.46
C ASN A 303 -14.04 0.91 -56.58
N ALA A 304 -14.26 0.18 -55.48
CA ALA A 304 -14.36 -1.28 -55.48
C ALA A 304 -15.68 -1.81 -56.08
N ARG A 305 -16.73 -0.98 -56.17
CA ARG A 305 -18.02 -1.34 -56.81
C ARG A 305 -18.11 -0.94 -58.29
N VAL A 306 -17.25 -0.03 -58.73
CA VAL A 306 -17.22 0.47 -60.12
C VAL A 306 -16.31 -0.38 -61.02
N ARG A 307 -15.51 -1.29 -60.44
CA ARG A 307 -14.81 -2.38 -61.16
C ARG A 307 -15.59 -3.67 -61.05
#